data_AF-A0A965XQM5-F1
#
_entry.id   AF-A0A965XQM5-F1
#
_cell.length_a   1.000
_cell.length_b   1.000
_cell.length_c   1.000
_cell.angle_alpha   90.00
_cell.angle_beta   90.00
_cell.angle_gamma   90.00
#
_symmetry.space_group_name_H-M   'P 1'
#
loop_
_entity.id
_entity.type
_entity.pdbx_description
1 polymer ?
#
loop_
_entity_poly.entity_id
_entity_poly.type
_entity_poly.pdbx_seq_one_letter_code
_entity_poly.pdbx_strand_id
1 'polypeptide(L)'
;MIVKKIFSLGLSVEATSAYLILEDLVSLDVEPDRDTVYGRWSGTAEALDAALIELELHGVVDLGDAPCIAVRSESSWRSSVST
;
A
#
# COMPACT_ATOMS: atom_id res chain seq x y z
N MET A 1 1.34 6.88 -15.23
CA MET A 1 0.77 7.92 -14.33
C MET A 1 0.07 7.24 -13.14
N ILE A 2 0.73 6.27 -12.50
CA ILE A 2 0.19 5.47 -11.39
C ILE A 2 -0.06 6.33 -10.14
N VAL A 3 0.83 7.29 -9.89
CA VAL A 3 0.71 8.30 -8.83
C VAL A 3 -0.61 9.09 -8.92
N LYS A 4 -1.19 9.33 -10.10
CA LYS A 4 -2.48 10.05 -10.18
C LYS A 4 -3.68 9.19 -9.77
N LYS A 5 -3.58 7.86 -9.93
CA LYS A 5 -4.68 6.94 -9.67
C LYS A 5 -4.82 6.66 -8.17
N ILE A 6 -3.71 6.54 -7.44
CA ILE A 6 -3.74 6.33 -5.98
C ILE A 6 -4.48 7.47 -5.27
N PHE A 7 -4.24 8.74 -5.67
CA PHE A 7 -4.96 9.90 -5.12
C PHE A 7 -6.45 9.95 -5.48
N SER A 8 -6.90 9.20 -6.50
CA SER A 8 -8.32 9.11 -6.88
C SER A 8 -9.10 8.05 -6.11
N LEU A 9 -8.42 7.22 -5.30
CA LEU A 9 -9.05 6.16 -4.52
C LEU A 9 -9.67 6.65 -3.21
N GLY A 10 -9.42 7.90 -2.81
CA GLY A 10 -9.89 8.47 -1.54
C GLY A 10 -9.18 7.90 -0.31
N LEU A 11 -7.94 7.42 -0.49
CA LEU A 11 -7.12 6.86 0.58
C LEU A 11 -6.68 7.92 1.58
N SER A 12 -6.44 7.50 2.82
CA SER A 12 -5.76 8.30 3.83
C SER A 12 -4.36 8.72 3.37
N VAL A 13 -3.83 9.77 4.02
CA VAL A 13 -2.47 10.25 3.77
C VAL A 13 -1.45 9.16 4.13
N GLU A 14 -1.74 8.40 5.19
CA GLU A 14 -0.96 7.30 5.69
C GLU A 14 -0.95 6.13 4.71
N ALA A 15 -2.11 5.70 4.20
CA ALA A 15 -2.21 4.68 3.15
C ALA A 15 -1.48 5.09 1.87
N THR A 16 -1.61 6.35 1.46
CA THR A 16 -0.87 6.87 0.31
C THR A 16 0.64 6.84 0.56
N SER A 17 1.08 7.21 1.76
CA SER A 17 2.50 7.19 2.13
C SER A 17 3.06 5.77 2.17
N ALA A 18 2.31 4.83 2.73
CA ALA A 18 2.67 3.41 2.74
C ALA A 18 2.79 2.85 1.32
N TYR A 19 1.87 3.22 0.43
CA TYR A 19 1.93 2.85 -0.98
C TYR A 19 3.18 3.37 -1.68
N LEU A 20 3.58 4.62 -1.43
CA LEU A 20 4.81 5.19 -2.02
C LEU A 20 6.07 4.44 -1.58
N ILE A 21 6.12 3.99 -0.32
CA ILE A 21 7.23 3.15 0.16
C ILE A 21 7.25 1.80 -0.54
N LEU A 22 6.07 1.17 -0.71
CA LEU A 22 5.93 -0.09 -1.44
C LEU A 22 6.33 0.07 -2.92
N GLU A 23 5.94 1.17 -3.56
CA GLU A 23 6.32 1.45 -4.95
C GLU A 23 7.83 1.67 -5.10
N ASP A 24 8.46 2.38 -4.16
CA ASP A 24 9.91 2.59 -4.14
C ASP A 24 10.66 1.24 -4.01
N LEU A 25 10.20 0.39 -3.09
CA LEU A 25 10.72 -0.97 -2.91
C LEU A 25 10.63 -1.81 -4.19
N VAL A 26 9.45 -1.85 -4.81
CA VAL A 26 9.23 -2.59 -6.07
C VAL A 26 10.07 -1.99 -7.21
N SER A 27 10.21 -0.66 -7.27
CA SER A 27 11.03 0.01 -8.28
C SER A 27 12.53 -0.28 -8.13
N LEU A 28 12.96 -0.64 -6.93
CA LEU A 28 14.32 -1.09 -6.61
C LEU A 28 14.50 -2.62 -6.77
N ASP A 29 13.51 -3.32 -7.30
CA ASP A 29 13.49 -4.80 -7.43
C ASP A 29 13.61 -5.52 -6.07
N VAL A 30 13.15 -4.87 -5.00
CA VAL A 30 13.10 -5.43 -3.65
C VAL A 30 11.67 -5.87 -3.38
N GLU A 31 11.49 -7.15 -3.03
CA GLU A 31 10.19 -7.66 -2.57
C GLU A 31 9.82 -6.97 -1.25
N PRO A 32 8.73 -6.18 -1.21
CA PRO A 32 8.34 -5.51 0.01
C PRO A 32 7.80 -6.54 1.00
N ASP A 33 8.26 -6.46 2.25
CA ASP A 33 7.79 -7.23 3.39
C ASP A 33 7.50 -6.28 4.54
N ARG A 34 6.85 -6.78 5.60
CA ARG A 34 6.47 -5.93 6.73
C ARG A 34 7.69 -5.27 7.40
N ASP A 35 8.80 -5.98 7.59
CA ASP A 35 10.01 -5.44 8.22
C ASP A 35 10.67 -4.36 7.35
N THR A 36 10.76 -4.57 6.03
CA THR A 36 11.37 -3.57 5.13
C THR A 36 10.54 -2.30 4.97
N VAL A 37 9.21 -2.42 4.99
CA VAL A 37 8.30 -1.27 4.98
C VAL A 37 8.37 -0.55 6.33
N TYR A 38 8.38 -1.30 7.44
CA TYR A 38 8.48 -0.74 8.78
C TYR A 38 9.79 0.03 8.98
N GLY A 39 10.90 -0.49 8.47
CA GLY A 39 12.20 0.18 8.53
C GLY A 39 12.28 1.52 7.77
N ARG A 40 11.38 1.74 6.80
CA ARG A 40 11.25 3.00 6.06
C ARG A 40 10.10 3.89 6.53
N TRP A 41 9.21 3.37 7.38
CA TRP A 41 8.06 4.10 7.89
C TRP A 41 8.47 5.06 9.00
N SER A 42 7.98 6.30 8.94
CA SER A 42 8.28 7.34 9.93
C SER A 42 7.21 7.50 11.02
N GLY A 43 6.07 6.79 10.90
CA GLY A 43 4.96 6.85 11.85
C GLY A 43 5.00 5.74 12.90
N THR A 44 3.88 5.54 13.59
CA THR A 44 3.72 4.41 14.52
C THR A 44 3.46 3.09 13.78
N ALA A 45 3.74 1.96 14.45
CA ALA A 45 3.39 0.62 13.97
C ALA A 45 1.93 0.52 13.59
N GLU A 46 1.07 0.97 14.51
CA GLU A 46 -0.38 0.89 14.40
C GLU A 46 -0.90 1.68 13.19
N ALA A 47 -0.29 2.84 12.91
CA ALA A 47 -0.63 3.63 11.73
C ALA A 47 -0.22 2.93 10.43
N LEU A 48 0.92 2.23 10.41
CA LEU A 48 1.34 1.45 9.25
C LEU A 48 0.42 0.25 9.02
N ASP A 49 0.10 -0.51 10.05
CA ASP A 49 -0.85 -1.63 9.95
C ASP A 49 -2.21 -1.14 9.45
N ALA A 50 -2.74 -0.04 10.00
CA ALA A 50 -4.00 0.55 9.52
C ALA A 50 -3.93 0.97 8.04
N ALA A 51 -2.83 1.61 7.64
CA ALA A 51 -2.57 2.01 6.26
C ALA A 51 -2.50 0.81 5.30
N LEU A 52 -1.81 -0.26 5.68
CA LEU A 52 -1.71 -1.49 4.89
C LEU A 52 -3.06 -2.18 4.74
N ILE A 53 -3.86 -2.25 5.81
CA ILE A 53 -5.22 -2.79 5.77
C ILE A 53 -6.09 -1.96 4.82
N GLU A 54 -6.01 -0.63 4.89
CA GLU A 54 -6.76 0.24 3.97
C GLU A 54 -6.38 -0.02 2.51
N LEU A 55 -5.08 -0.15 2.22
CA LEU A 55 -4.60 -0.50 0.87
C LEU A 55 -5.13 -1.87 0.41
N GLU A 56 -5.20 -2.86 1.30
CA GLU A 56 -5.75 -4.18 1.00
C GLU A 56 -7.26 -4.12 0.70
N LEU A 57 -8.03 -3.37 1.50
CA LEU A 57 -9.48 -3.16 1.28
C LEU A 57 -9.75 -2.52 -0.09
N HIS A 58 -8.87 -1.62 -0.51
CA HIS A 58 -8.90 -1.00 -1.83
C HIS A 58 -8.30 -1.88 -2.94
N GLY A 59 -7.86 -3.10 -2.63
CA GLY A 59 -7.27 -4.03 -3.59
C GLY A 59 -5.97 -3.52 -4.21
N VAL A 60 -5.24 -2.64 -3.50
CA VAL A 60 -3.93 -2.13 -3.90
C VAL A 60 -2.82 -3.10 -3.54
N VAL A 61 -2.94 -3.76 -2.38
CA VAL A 61 -2.00 -4.78 -1.92
C VAL A 61 -2.73 -6.10 -1.61
N ASP A 62 -1.97 -7.16 -1.47
CA ASP A 62 -2.39 -8.44 -0.89
C ASP A 62 -1.49 -8.68 0.32
N LEU A 63 -2.06 -8.65 1.53
CA LEU A 63 -1.29 -8.90 2.75
C LEU A 63 -1.15 -10.39 3.03
N GLY A 64 -1.99 -11.25 2.43
CA GLY A 64 -1.87 -12.71 2.42
C GLY A 64 -1.49 -13.36 3.76
N ASP A 65 -1.04 -14.62 3.67
CA ASP A 65 -0.33 -15.31 4.77
C ASP A 65 1.19 -15.34 4.50
N ALA A 66 1.63 -14.68 3.42
CA ALA A 66 3.01 -14.66 2.97
C ALA A 66 3.83 -13.61 3.73
N PRO A 67 5.15 -13.80 3.86
CA PRO A 67 6.03 -12.76 4.42
C PRO A 67 6.11 -11.51 3.53
N CYS A 68 5.77 -11.65 2.24
CA CYS A 68 5.86 -10.59 1.24
C CYS A 68 4.49 -9.93 1.01
N ILE A 69 4.48 -8.61 0.90
CA ILE A 69 3.32 -7.78 0.53
C ILE A 69 3.28 -7.70 -1.00
N ALA A 70 2.28 -8.30 -1.64
CA ALA A 70 2.18 -8.23 -3.10
C ALA A 70 1.44 -6.96 -3.52
N VAL A 71 2.09 -6.05 -4.25
CA VAL A 71 1.43 -4.88 -4.85
C VAL A 71 0.63 -5.33 -6.08
N ARG A 72 -0.70 -5.16 -6.03
CA ARG A 72 -1.59 -5.53 -7.13
C ARG A 72 -1.50 -4.51 -8.25
N SER A 73 -1.72 -4.99 -9.47
CA SER A 73 -1.82 -4.12 -10.65
C SER A 73 -2.97 -3.14 -10.53
N GLU A 74 -2.79 -1.95 -11.10
CA GLU A 74 -3.76 -0.86 -11.02
C GLU A 74 -5.16 -1.20 -11.55
N SER A 75 -5.29 -2.23 -12.38
CA SER A 75 -6.57 -2.74 -12.90
C SER A 75 -7.42 -3.44 -11.84
N SER A 76 -6.82 -3.85 -10.72
CA SER A 76 -7.49 -4.54 -9.61
C SER A 76 -7.93 -3.59 -8.49
N TRP A 77 -7.51 -2.32 -8.56
CA TRP A 77 -7.79 -1.35 -7.52
C TRP A 77 -9.26 -0.95 -7.52
N ARG A 78 -9.84 -0.92 -6.33
CA ARG A 78 -11.23 -0.55 -6.08
C ARG A 78 -11.25 0.86 -5.50
N SER A 79 -11.90 1.78 -6.20
CA SER A 79 -12.33 3.05 -5.61
C SER A 79 -13.42 2.73 -4.60
N SER A 80 -13.35 3.29 -3.38
CA SER A 80 -14.51 3.25 -2.47
C SER A 80 -15.63 4.09 -3.08
N VAL A 81 -16.44 3.46 -3.93
CA VAL A 81 -17.74 3.98 -4.32
C VAL A 81 -18.70 3.58 -3.23
N SER A 82 -18.92 4.49 -2.28
CA SER A 82 -20.03 4.43 -1.34
C SER A 82 -21.34 4.31 -2.12
N THR A 83 -22.10 3.25 -1.87
CA THR A 83 -23.55 3.20 -2.13
C THR A 83 -24.26 3.38 -0.80
#